data_AF-A0A9P6Y7W2-F1
#
_entry.id   AF-A0A9P6Y7W2-F1
#
_cell.length_a   1.000
_cell.length_b   1.000
_cell.length_c   1.000
_cell.angle_alpha   90.00
_cell.angle_beta   90.00
_cell.angle_gamma   90.00
#
_symmetry.space_group_name_H-M   'P 1'
#
loop_
_entity.id
_entity.type
_entity.pdbx_description
1 polymer ?
#
loop_
_entity_poly.entity_id
_entity_poly.type
_entity_poly.pdbx_seq_one_letter_code
_entity_poly.pdbx_strand_id
1 'polypeptide(L)'
;MENKDLDYYALLEVEITSTSKEIERAYRKKALKVHPDKNPSPDAAALFHTLTQAYETLTDVQKRKDYDQKHRARQERLKKKNEMDSKRRNAQEELERRENEAKKARNDENQAKAEYEAHLARLREEGAKRRQEDWNSENIQKEELPEPTELDCALKFKWKRKKYDFSEQDLQQMLSPLASIDTVALSQKKKGSALVVFKTVVDAYGIIMKKDFHPTLTQFENIDWAAGKVPNLVERMQRAEEMKKQARAAYFNTNDRQTTASGKPLFATSSSHSFFKPSNIPSGKKSSSSIFDYDYESITLMKMRQAERDRSLYLQTLEQAQ
;
A
#
# COMPACT_ATOMS: atom_id res chain seq x y z
N MET A 1 -28.40 -73.20 -7.79
CA MET A 1 -28.12 -71.85 -7.26
C MET A 1 -29.29 -70.96 -7.67
N GLU A 2 -30.04 -70.45 -6.71
CA GLU A 2 -31.19 -69.58 -6.99
C GLU A 2 -30.67 -68.19 -7.37
N ASN A 3 -30.90 -67.78 -8.61
CA ASN A 3 -30.25 -66.63 -9.21
C ASN A 3 -30.94 -65.33 -8.75
N LYS A 4 -30.62 -64.91 -7.52
CA LYS A 4 -31.36 -63.94 -6.68
C LYS A 4 -31.38 -62.50 -7.19
N ASP A 5 -30.58 -62.21 -8.21
CA ASP A 5 -30.40 -60.85 -8.74
C ASP A 5 -31.07 -60.61 -10.11
N LEU A 6 -31.68 -61.62 -10.72
CA LEU A 6 -32.33 -61.50 -12.02
C LEU A 6 -33.76 -60.96 -11.92
N ASP A 7 -34.07 -60.01 -12.80
CA ASP A 7 -35.42 -59.51 -12.99
C ASP A 7 -36.15 -60.40 -14.02
N TYR A 8 -37.13 -61.18 -13.55
CA TYR A 8 -37.90 -62.13 -14.36
C TYR A 8 -38.81 -61.42 -15.37
N TYR A 9 -39.30 -60.22 -15.03
CA TYR A 9 -40.08 -59.40 -15.95
C TYR A 9 -39.20 -58.86 -17.08
N ALA A 10 -38.01 -58.37 -16.75
CA ALA A 10 -37.03 -57.94 -17.76
C ALA A 10 -36.53 -59.12 -18.61
N LEU A 11 -36.30 -60.29 -18.01
CA LEU A 11 -35.86 -61.50 -18.71
C LEU A 11 -36.90 -61.99 -19.73
N LEU A 12 -38.19 -61.82 -19.44
CA LEU A 12 -39.28 -62.14 -20.37
C LEU A 12 -39.69 -60.97 -21.27
N GLU A 13 -39.11 -59.77 -21.09
CA GLU A 13 -39.51 -58.53 -21.79
C GLU A 13 -41.01 -58.22 -21.65
N VAL A 14 -41.54 -58.42 -20.44
CA VAL A 14 -42.95 -58.17 -20.12
C VAL A 14 -43.05 -57.16 -18.98
N GLU A 15 -44.17 -56.45 -18.92
CA GLU A 15 -44.42 -55.49 -17.86
C GLU A 15 -44.92 -56.22 -16.60
N ILE A 16 -44.76 -55.61 -15.42
CA ILE A 16 -45.29 -56.15 -14.16
C ILE A 16 -46.82 -56.34 -14.20
N THR A 17 -47.50 -55.51 -14.99
CA THR A 17 -48.95 -55.51 -15.21
C THR A 17 -49.41 -56.57 -16.21
N SER A 18 -48.49 -57.27 -16.88
CA SER A 18 -48.83 -58.23 -17.92
C SER A 18 -49.64 -59.42 -17.39
N THR A 19 -50.61 -59.86 -18.20
CA THR A 19 -51.48 -60.99 -17.88
C THR A 19 -50.76 -62.33 -18.04
N SER A 20 -51.23 -63.40 -17.40
CA SER A 20 -50.61 -64.73 -17.53
C SER A 20 -50.54 -65.22 -18.98
N LYS A 21 -51.52 -64.86 -19.82
CA LYS A 21 -51.52 -65.18 -21.26
C LYS A 21 -50.40 -64.47 -22.03
N GLU A 22 -50.09 -63.23 -21.66
CA GLU A 22 -49.00 -62.46 -22.27
C GLU A 22 -47.64 -63.00 -21.85
N ILE A 23 -47.49 -63.37 -20.58
CA ILE A 23 -46.30 -64.02 -20.03
C ILE A 23 -46.03 -65.35 -20.75
N GLU A 24 -47.07 -66.17 -20.95
CA GLU A 24 -46.97 -67.45 -21.67
C GLU A 24 -46.57 -67.26 -23.13
N ARG A 25 -47.14 -66.25 -23.81
CA ARG A 25 -46.79 -65.91 -25.19
C ARG A 25 -45.33 -65.43 -25.30
N ALA A 26 -44.89 -64.59 -24.37
CA ALA A 26 -43.52 -64.08 -24.32
C ALA A 26 -42.51 -65.20 -24.04
N TYR A 27 -42.82 -66.10 -23.11
CA TYR A 27 -42.03 -67.29 -22.81
C TYR A 27 -41.86 -68.17 -24.06
N ARG A 28 -42.96 -68.53 -24.74
CA ARG A 28 -42.89 -69.36 -25.97
C ARG A 28 -42.00 -68.72 -27.04
N LYS A 29 -42.13 -67.41 -27.25
CA LYS A 29 -41.34 -66.66 -28.23
C LYS A 29 -39.85 -66.65 -27.88
N LYS A 30 -39.49 -66.49 -26.59
CA LYS A 30 -38.09 -66.47 -26.14
C LYS A 30 -37.48 -67.86 -26.05
N ALA A 31 -38.23 -68.84 -25.55
CA ALA A 31 -37.81 -70.24 -25.43
C ALA A 31 -37.37 -70.81 -26.79
N LEU A 32 -38.09 -70.49 -27.87
CA LEU A 32 -37.71 -70.90 -29.24
C LEU A 32 -36.36 -70.33 -29.70
N LYS A 33 -35.98 -69.13 -29.21
CA LYS A 33 -34.71 -68.47 -29.57
C LYS A 33 -33.53 -69.00 -28.77
N VAL A 34 -33.75 -69.40 -27.52
CA VAL A 34 -32.69 -69.89 -26.61
C VAL A 34 -32.73 -71.41 -26.42
N HIS A 35 -33.48 -72.14 -27.24
CA HIS A 35 -33.59 -73.59 -27.13
C HIS A 35 -32.23 -74.26 -27.39
N PRO A 36 -31.74 -75.15 -26.51
CA PRO A 36 -30.40 -75.74 -26.62
C PRO A 36 -30.20 -76.60 -27.89
N ASP A 37 -31.29 -77.12 -28.47
CA ASP A 37 -31.26 -77.89 -29.73
C ASP A 37 -31.17 -77.00 -30.98
N LYS A 38 -31.68 -75.75 -30.92
CA LYS A 38 -31.71 -74.84 -32.08
C LYS A 38 -30.63 -73.76 -32.02
N ASN A 39 -30.09 -73.50 -30.83
CA ASN A 39 -29.08 -72.50 -30.59
C ASN A 39 -27.79 -73.21 -30.12
N PRO A 40 -26.73 -73.23 -30.94
CA PRO A 40 -25.48 -73.92 -30.62
C PRO A 40 -24.59 -73.16 -29.63
N SER A 41 -25.09 -72.07 -29.02
CA SER A 41 -24.35 -71.32 -28.01
C SER A 41 -24.19 -72.13 -26.71
N PRO A 42 -23.00 -72.13 -26.09
CA PRO A 42 -22.76 -72.82 -24.81
C PRO A 42 -23.63 -72.26 -23.66
N ASP A 43 -24.12 -71.02 -23.78
CA ASP A 43 -24.96 -70.36 -22.77
C ASP A 43 -26.46 -70.65 -22.97
N ALA A 44 -26.86 -71.26 -24.08
CA ALA A 44 -28.27 -71.49 -24.42
C ALA A 44 -28.99 -72.33 -23.36
N ALA A 45 -28.34 -73.39 -22.84
CA ALA A 45 -28.91 -74.24 -21.80
C ALA A 45 -29.14 -73.48 -20.48
N ALA A 46 -28.19 -72.61 -20.08
CA ALA A 46 -28.30 -71.81 -18.86
C ALA A 46 -29.37 -70.71 -18.98
N LEU A 47 -29.44 -70.05 -20.13
CA LEU A 47 -30.48 -69.05 -20.44
C LEU A 47 -31.87 -69.68 -20.54
N PHE A 48 -31.99 -70.86 -21.12
CA PHE A 48 -33.25 -71.60 -21.17
C PHE A 48 -33.72 -71.98 -19.76
N HIS A 49 -32.82 -72.50 -18.92
CA HIS A 49 -33.15 -72.86 -17.53
C HIS A 49 -33.64 -71.64 -16.72
N THR A 50 -32.96 -70.50 -16.83
CA THR A 50 -33.38 -69.26 -16.16
C THR A 50 -34.70 -68.70 -16.70
N LEU A 51 -34.96 -68.83 -18.01
CA LEU A 51 -36.22 -68.46 -18.64
C LEU A 51 -37.38 -69.34 -18.14
N THR A 52 -37.17 -70.65 -18.01
CA THR A 52 -38.16 -71.59 -17.45
C THR A 52 -38.46 -71.26 -15.99
N GLN A 53 -37.43 -71.00 -15.18
CA GLN A 53 -37.61 -70.58 -13.77
C GLN A 53 -38.43 -69.28 -13.64
N ALA A 54 -38.18 -68.30 -14.51
CA ALA A 54 -38.96 -67.07 -14.56
C ALA A 54 -40.43 -67.33 -14.91
N TYR A 55 -40.70 -68.16 -15.93
CA TYR A 55 -42.06 -68.52 -16.32
C TYR A 55 -42.81 -69.26 -15.21
N GLU A 56 -42.19 -70.23 -14.55
CA GLU A 56 -42.79 -70.97 -13.44
C GLU A 56 -43.15 -70.07 -12.25
N THR A 57 -42.28 -69.11 -11.93
CA THR A 57 -42.49 -68.17 -10.81
C THR A 57 -43.60 -67.16 -11.12
N LEU A 58 -43.69 -66.68 -12.37
CA LEU A 58 -44.68 -65.66 -12.76
C LEU A 58 -46.06 -66.25 -13.14
N THR A 59 -46.14 -67.55 -13.42
CA THR A 59 -47.40 -68.22 -13.76
C THR A 59 -48.20 -68.64 -12.51
N ASP A 60 -47.51 -69.00 -11.42
CA ASP A 60 -48.13 -69.33 -10.13
C ASP A 60 -48.49 -68.06 -9.35
N VAL A 61 -49.76 -67.94 -8.97
CA VAL A 61 -50.31 -66.76 -8.28
C VAL A 61 -49.62 -66.47 -6.94
N GLN A 62 -49.29 -67.52 -6.15
CA GLN A 62 -48.64 -67.32 -4.85
C GLN A 62 -47.18 -66.91 -5.04
N LYS A 63 -46.46 -67.62 -5.92
CA LYS A 63 -45.04 -67.30 -6.21
C LYS A 63 -44.87 -65.93 -6.85
N ARG A 64 -45.77 -65.53 -7.74
CA ARG A 64 -45.77 -64.19 -8.37
C ARG A 64 -45.96 -63.11 -7.32
N LYS A 65 -46.90 -63.30 -6.38
CA LYS A 65 -47.16 -62.32 -5.31
C LYS A 65 -45.93 -62.10 -4.42
N ASP A 66 -45.27 -63.18 -4.00
CA ASP A 66 -44.06 -63.12 -3.19
C ASP A 66 -42.89 -62.48 -3.96
N TYR A 67 -42.77 -62.80 -5.25
CA TYR A 67 -41.78 -62.20 -6.14
C TYR A 67 -42.00 -60.70 -6.31
N ASP A 68 -43.24 -60.28 -6.57
CA ASP A 68 -43.61 -58.87 -6.76
C ASP A 68 -43.32 -58.03 -5.51
N GLN A 69 -43.57 -58.58 -4.32
CA GLN A 69 -43.24 -57.91 -3.06
C GLN A 69 -41.72 -57.70 -2.91
N LYS A 70 -40.93 -58.73 -3.20
CA LYS A 70 -39.46 -58.66 -3.14
C LYS A 70 -38.90 -57.72 -4.21
N HIS A 71 -39.45 -57.76 -5.42
CA HIS A 71 -39.07 -56.91 -6.55
C HIS A 71 -39.32 -55.43 -6.21
N ARG A 72 -40.52 -55.08 -5.71
CA ARG A 72 -40.83 -53.71 -5.26
C ARG A 72 -39.88 -53.24 -4.16
N ALA A 73 -39.65 -54.07 -3.14
CA ALA A 73 -38.72 -53.73 -2.06
C ALA A 73 -37.27 -53.55 -2.54
N ARG A 74 -36.85 -54.24 -3.61
CA ARG A 74 -35.54 -54.06 -4.24
C ARG A 74 -35.48 -52.74 -5.02
N GLN A 75 -36.52 -52.43 -5.79
CA GLN A 75 -36.63 -51.17 -6.54
C GLN A 75 -36.64 -49.95 -5.61
N GLU A 76 -37.37 -50.00 -4.50
CA GLU A 76 -37.37 -48.92 -3.50
C GLU A 76 -36.00 -48.73 -2.85
N ARG A 77 -35.30 -49.82 -2.52
CA ARG A 77 -33.93 -49.76 -1.99
C ARG A 77 -32.97 -49.16 -3.00
N LEU A 78 -33.07 -49.51 -4.27
CA LEU A 78 -32.24 -48.96 -5.33
C LEU A 78 -32.52 -47.46 -5.53
N LYS A 79 -33.79 -47.05 -5.56
CA LYS A 79 -34.18 -45.63 -5.64
C LYS A 79 -33.62 -44.83 -4.47
N LYS A 80 -33.80 -45.32 -3.24
CA LYS A 80 -33.25 -44.67 -2.03
C LYS A 80 -31.73 -44.59 -2.09
N LYS A 81 -31.05 -45.64 -2.54
CA LYS A 81 -29.58 -45.63 -2.70
C LYS A 81 -29.16 -44.56 -3.71
N ASN A 82 -29.76 -44.55 -4.89
CA ASN A 82 -29.45 -43.57 -5.94
C ASN A 82 -29.72 -42.13 -5.47
N GLU A 83 -30.81 -41.91 -4.73
CA GLU A 83 -31.12 -40.60 -4.15
C GLU A 83 -30.07 -40.19 -3.12
N MET A 84 -29.67 -41.09 -2.22
CA MET A 84 -28.63 -40.82 -1.24
C MET A 84 -27.26 -40.58 -1.89
N ASP A 85 -26.93 -41.32 -2.94
CA ASP A 85 -25.69 -41.15 -3.70
C ASP A 85 -25.68 -39.80 -4.44
N SER A 86 -26.80 -39.41 -5.04
CA SER A 86 -26.96 -38.07 -5.63
C SER A 86 -26.86 -36.96 -4.59
N LYS A 87 -27.48 -37.12 -3.41
CA LYS A 87 -27.35 -36.15 -2.31
C LYS A 87 -25.92 -36.02 -1.82
N ARG A 88 -25.20 -37.13 -1.67
CA ARG A 88 -23.78 -37.15 -1.29
C ARG A 88 -22.94 -36.39 -2.29
N ARG A 89 -23.12 -36.66 -3.59
CA ARG A 89 -22.41 -35.98 -4.67
C ARG A 89 -22.69 -34.47 -4.66
N ASN A 90 -23.95 -34.07 -4.58
CA ASN A 90 -24.31 -32.65 -4.55
C ASN A 90 -23.74 -31.95 -3.31
N ALA A 91 -23.75 -32.62 -2.15
CA ALA A 91 -23.15 -32.07 -0.94
C ALA A 91 -21.63 -31.90 -1.06
N GLN A 92 -20.96 -32.86 -1.70
CA GLN A 92 -19.52 -32.78 -1.97
C GLN A 92 -19.20 -31.65 -2.95
N GLU A 93 -19.92 -31.54 -4.06
CA GLU A 93 -19.73 -30.47 -5.06
C GLU A 93 -20.01 -29.08 -4.45
N GLU A 94 -21.05 -28.95 -3.62
CA GLU A 94 -21.35 -27.70 -2.90
C GLU A 94 -20.24 -27.33 -1.89
N LEU A 95 -19.72 -28.30 -1.15
CA LEU A 95 -18.62 -28.10 -0.21
C LEU A 95 -17.35 -27.67 -0.94
N GLU A 96 -16.99 -28.39 -2.00
CA GLU A 96 -15.83 -28.07 -2.82
C GLU A 96 -15.95 -26.68 -3.46
N ARG A 97 -17.15 -26.31 -3.94
CA ARG A 97 -17.40 -24.97 -4.47
C ARG A 97 -17.12 -23.90 -3.42
N ARG A 98 -17.64 -24.05 -2.20
CA ARG A 98 -17.41 -23.09 -1.10
C ARG A 98 -15.94 -23.01 -0.69
N GLU A 99 -15.26 -24.15 -0.61
CA GLU A 99 -13.83 -24.18 -0.29
C GLU A 99 -13.00 -23.48 -1.36
N ASN A 100 -13.29 -23.73 -2.64
CA ASN A 100 -12.62 -23.06 -3.75
C ASN A 100 -12.90 -21.56 -3.78
N GLU A 101 -14.15 -21.14 -3.53
CA GLU A 101 -14.51 -19.72 -3.42
C GLU A 101 -13.78 -19.03 -2.26
N ALA A 102 -13.74 -19.65 -1.08
CA ALA A 102 -13.02 -19.12 0.08
C ALA A 102 -11.50 -19.05 -0.17
N LYS A 103 -10.93 -20.08 -0.80
CA LYS A 103 -9.51 -20.11 -1.17
C LYS A 103 -9.19 -19.03 -2.19
N LYS A 104 -10.05 -18.85 -3.19
CA LYS A 104 -9.91 -17.77 -4.19
C LYS A 104 -9.97 -16.40 -3.53
N ALA A 105 -10.97 -16.15 -2.69
CA ALA A 105 -11.10 -14.87 -1.98
C ALA A 105 -9.85 -14.55 -1.14
N ARG A 106 -9.29 -15.54 -0.44
CA ARG A 106 -8.04 -15.37 0.31
C ARG A 106 -6.85 -15.06 -0.59
N ASN A 107 -6.76 -15.71 -1.75
CA ASN A 107 -5.69 -15.44 -2.72
C ASN A 107 -5.80 -14.04 -3.30
N ASP A 108 -7.01 -13.63 -3.68
CA ASP A 108 -7.30 -12.30 -4.22
C ASP A 108 -6.96 -11.21 -3.18
N GLU A 109 -7.30 -11.41 -1.90
CA GLU A 109 -6.93 -10.52 -0.79
C GLU A 109 -5.40 -10.41 -0.60
N ASN A 110 -4.71 -11.55 -0.58
CA ASN A 110 -3.25 -11.57 -0.46
C ASN A 110 -2.58 -10.87 -1.65
N GLN A 111 -3.10 -11.06 -2.86
CA GLN A 111 -2.59 -10.40 -4.06
C GLN A 111 -2.79 -8.89 -3.97
N ALA A 112 -4.00 -8.42 -3.60
CA ALA A 112 -4.28 -7.00 -3.44
C ALA A 112 -3.37 -6.35 -2.38
N LYS A 113 -3.11 -7.06 -1.27
CA LYS A 113 -2.19 -6.61 -0.23
C LYS A 113 -0.74 -6.49 -0.74
N ALA A 114 -0.27 -7.48 -1.49
CA ALA A 114 1.08 -7.47 -2.07
C ALA A 114 1.24 -6.33 -3.10
N GLU A 115 0.24 -6.09 -3.94
CA GLU A 115 0.22 -4.99 -4.90
C GLU A 115 0.27 -3.62 -4.19
N TYR A 116 -0.50 -3.46 -3.11
CA TYR A 116 -0.48 -2.25 -2.30
C TYR A 116 0.88 -2.02 -1.60
N GLU A 117 1.45 -3.07 -1.03
CA GLU A 117 2.77 -3.00 -0.39
C GLU A 117 3.88 -2.65 -1.40
N ALA A 118 3.84 -3.23 -2.60
CA ALA A 118 4.75 -2.90 -3.69
C ALA A 118 4.61 -1.42 -4.12
N HIS A 119 3.37 -0.91 -4.20
CA HIS A 119 3.12 0.50 -4.49
C HIS A 119 3.71 1.42 -3.42
N LEU A 120 3.53 1.09 -2.13
CA LEU A 120 4.14 1.83 -1.02
C LEU A 120 5.66 1.76 -1.03
N ALA A 121 6.24 0.61 -1.39
CA ALA A 121 7.69 0.44 -1.52
C ALA A 121 8.25 1.35 -2.62
N ARG A 122 7.60 1.40 -3.79
CA ARG A 122 7.99 2.29 -4.89
C ARG A 122 7.97 3.76 -4.47
N LEU A 123 6.91 4.19 -3.78
CA LEU A 123 6.80 5.58 -3.31
C LEU A 123 7.89 5.93 -2.30
N ARG A 124 8.21 5.00 -1.39
CA ARG A 124 9.32 5.16 -0.44
C ARG A 124 10.68 5.24 -1.14
N GLU A 125 10.91 4.38 -2.13
CA GLU A 125 12.15 4.38 -2.91
C GLU A 125 12.31 5.67 -3.71
N GLU A 126 11.25 6.14 -4.38
CA GLU A 126 11.24 7.41 -5.09
C GLU A 126 11.54 8.58 -4.14
N GLY A 127 10.93 8.61 -2.96
CA GLY A 127 11.23 9.60 -1.92
C GLY A 127 12.65 9.51 -1.37
N ALA A 128 13.21 8.30 -1.22
CA ALA A 128 14.59 8.10 -0.78
C ALA A 128 15.59 8.58 -1.84
N LYS A 129 15.34 8.25 -3.10
CA LYS A 129 16.17 8.68 -4.24
C LYS A 129 16.22 10.20 -4.35
N ARG A 130 15.08 10.87 -4.22
CA ARG A 130 15.02 12.33 -4.24
C ARG A 130 15.88 12.97 -3.15
N ARG A 131 15.79 12.47 -1.90
CA ARG A 131 16.65 12.96 -0.81
C ARG A 131 18.13 12.73 -1.08
N GLN A 132 18.48 11.64 -1.74
CA GLN A 132 19.87 11.33 -2.07
C GLN A 132 20.39 12.20 -3.21
N GLU A 133 19.56 12.50 -4.20
CA GLU A 133 19.86 13.49 -5.25
C GLU A 133 20.04 14.89 -4.66
N ASP A 134 19.14 15.31 -3.75
CA ASP A 134 19.27 16.57 -3.02
C ASP A 134 20.59 16.61 -2.23
N TRP A 135 20.90 15.56 -1.46
CA TRP A 135 22.15 15.44 -0.69
C TRP A 135 23.40 15.49 -1.59
N ASN A 136 23.40 14.75 -2.70
CA ASN A 136 24.49 14.78 -3.68
C ASN A 136 24.66 16.17 -4.28
N SER A 137 23.56 16.84 -4.64
CA SER A 137 23.58 18.18 -5.21
C SER A 137 24.11 19.24 -4.23
N GLU A 138 23.73 19.14 -2.94
CA GLU A 138 24.24 20.01 -1.88
C GLU A 138 25.73 19.79 -1.65
N ASN A 139 26.21 18.54 -1.68
CA ASN A 139 27.63 18.24 -1.56
C ASN A 139 28.43 18.73 -2.78
N ILE A 140 27.87 18.62 -3.99
CA ILE A 140 28.49 19.18 -5.21
C ILE A 140 28.56 20.71 -5.14
N GLN A 141 27.55 21.37 -4.55
CA GLN A 141 27.54 22.84 -4.35
C GLN A 141 28.42 23.32 -3.18
N LYS A 142 28.98 22.41 -2.36
CA LYS A 142 30.02 22.70 -1.37
C LYS A 142 31.43 22.65 -1.99
N GLU A 143 31.56 23.06 -3.25
CA GLU A 143 32.84 23.44 -3.84
C GLU A 143 33.49 24.54 -2.96
N GLU A 144 34.72 24.29 -2.50
CA GLU A 144 35.44 25.14 -1.53
C GLU A 144 35.58 26.58 -2.03
N LEU A 145 35.08 27.52 -1.22
CA LEU A 145 35.16 28.96 -1.52
C LEU A 145 36.60 29.45 -1.31
N PRO A 146 37.16 30.26 -2.22
CA PRO A 146 38.40 30.99 -1.96
C PRO A 146 38.19 31.96 -0.78
N GLU A 147 39.17 32.00 0.14
CA GLU A 147 39.12 32.88 1.31
C GLU A 147 38.95 34.36 0.90
N PRO A 148 38.16 35.14 1.66
CA PRO A 148 37.92 36.55 1.34
C PRO A 148 39.23 37.34 1.39
N THR A 149 39.50 38.11 0.33
CA THR A 149 40.70 38.95 0.26
C THR A 149 40.47 40.25 1.04
N GLU A 150 41.51 40.90 1.56
CA GLU A 150 41.38 42.18 2.30
C GLU A 150 40.60 43.27 1.53
N LEU A 151 40.68 43.26 0.19
CA LEU A 151 39.92 44.17 -0.68
C LEU A 151 38.41 43.90 -0.68
N ASP A 152 37.99 42.67 -0.38
CA ASP A 152 36.58 42.28 -0.26
C ASP A 152 35.97 42.75 1.07
N CYS A 153 36.80 43.09 2.04
CA CYS A 153 36.40 43.68 3.31
C CYS A 153 36.55 45.21 3.34
N ALA A 154 37.02 45.82 2.25
CA ALA A 154 37.38 47.23 2.21
C ALA A 154 36.32 48.10 1.53
N LEU A 155 35.94 49.20 2.19
CA LEU A 155 35.06 50.23 1.67
C LEU A 155 35.76 51.57 1.52
N LYS A 156 35.34 52.30 0.49
CA LYS A 156 35.79 53.64 0.20
C LYS A 156 34.72 54.65 0.57
N PHE A 157 35.04 55.51 1.52
CA PHE A 157 34.20 56.61 1.98
C PHE A 157 34.65 57.91 1.34
N LYS A 158 33.70 58.71 0.86
CA LYS A 158 33.94 60.06 0.34
C LYS A 158 33.00 61.06 0.99
N TRP A 159 33.49 62.26 1.29
CA TRP A 159 32.68 63.32 1.89
C TRP A 159 33.05 64.71 1.36
N LYS A 160 32.11 65.64 1.53
CA LYS A 160 32.29 67.04 1.13
C LYS A 160 33.11 67.78 2.18
N ARG A 161 34.38 68.04 1.87
CA ARG A 161 35.32 68.77 2.76
C ARG A 161 34.82 70.14 3.26
N LYS A 162 33.99 70.82 2.46
CA LYS A 162 33.42 72.12 2.86
C LYS A 162 32.42 71.99 4.01
N LYS A 163 31.92 70.78 4.28
CA LYS A 163 30.89 70.48 5.29
C LYS A 163 31.42 69.62 6.44
N TYR A 164 32.39 68.73 6.18
CA TYR A 164 32.91 67.78 7.16
C TYR A 164 34.41 67.56 7.00
N ASP A 165 35.12 67.40 8.12
CA ASP A 165 36.57 67.20 8.22
C ASP A 165 36.92 65.98 9.10
N PHE A 166 36.41 64.81 8.72
CA PHE A 166 36.65 63.58 9.47
C PHE A 166 38.15 63.20 9.55
N SER A 167 38.63 62.99 10.79
CA SER A 167 39.92 62.35 11.07
C SER A 167 39.79 60.82 11.13
N GLU A 168 40.92 60.12 11.18
CA GLU A 168 40.96 58.66 11.32
C GLU A 168 40.24 58.18 12.59
N GLN A 169 40.43 58.89 13.70
CA GLN A 169 39.80 58.60 14.98
C GLN A 169 38.28 58.85 14.94
N ASP A 170 37.85 59.92 14.25
CA ASP A 170 36.42 60.21 14.10
C ASP A 170 35.71 59.12 13.30
N LEU A 171 36.31 58.66 12.20
CA LEU A 171 35.77 57.56 11.39
C LEU A 171 35.70 56.27 12.20
N GLN A 172 36.72 55.97 13.01
CA GLN A 172 36.73 54.79 13.86
C GLN A 172 35.64 54.87 14.96
N GLN A 173 35.46 56.02 15.59
CA GLN A 173 34.40 56.22 16.60
C GLN A 173 32.99 56.16 16.01
N MET A 174 32.80 56.68 14.80
CA MET A 174 31.49 56.68 14.13
C MET A 174 31.10 55.31 13.60
N LEU A 175 32.05 54.51 13.12
CA LEU A 175 31.80 53.23 12.45
C LEU A 175 31.92 52.03 13.40
N SER A 176 32.68 52.13 14.49
CA SER A 176 32.84 51.03 15.45
C SER A 176 31.55 50.52 16.11
N PRO A 177 30.50 51.34 16.36
CA PRO A 177 29.23 50.83 16.86
C PRO A 177 28.44 50.05 15.80
N LEU A 178 28.78 50.24 14.52
CA LEU A 178 28.03 49.70 13.39
C LEU A 178 28.65 48.42 12.83
N ALA A 179 29.97 48.30 12.90
CA ALA A 179 30.73 47.22 12.29
C ALA A 179 32.12 47.07 12.93
N SER A 180 32.67 45.85 12.88
CA SER A 180 34.03 45.58 13.36
C SER A 180 35.07 46.06 12.34
N ILE A 181 35.79 47.13 12.69
CA ILE A 181 36.83 47.71 11.84
C ILE A 181 38.17 47.02 12.12
N ASP A 182 38.95 46.82 11.06
CA ASP A 182 40.32 46.34 11.14
C ASP A 182 41.31 47.50 10.94
N THR A 183 41.22 48.22 9.82
CA THR A 183 42.09 49.37 9.52
C THR A 183 41.34 50.54 8.90
N VAL A 184 41.80 51.76 9.18
CA VAL A 184 41.29 53.01 8.58
C VAL A 184 42.48 53.75 7.98
N ALA A 185 42.37 54.17 6.71
CA ALA A 185 43.42 54.89 6.02
C ALA A 185 42.83 56.10 5.27
N LEU A 186 43.28 57.31 5.62
CA LEU A 186 42.92 58.53 4.91
C LEU A 186 43.66 58.62 3.56
N SER A 187 42.99 59.10 2.52
CA SER A 187 43.59 59.24 1.20
C SER A 187 44.59 60.41 1.16
N GLN A 188 45.87 60.11 0.93
CA GLN A 188 46.93 61.11 0.77
C GLN A 188 46.80 61.91 -0.54
N LYS A 189 46.24 61.31 -1.61
CA LYS A 189 46.12 61.92 -2.94
C LYS A 189 44.85 62.74 -3.13
N LYS A 190 43.73 62.33 -2.52
CA LYS A 190 42.42 63.00 -2.65
C LYS A 190 41.89 63.36 -1.26
N LYS A 191 42.11 64.61 -0.85
CA LYS A 191 41.60 65.13 0.42
C LYS A 191 40.06 64.96 0.45
N GLY A 192 39.52 64.37 1.52
CA GLY A 192 38.07 64.08 1.67
C GLY A 192 37.64 62.66 1.28
N SER A 193 38.56 61.69 1.33
CA SER A 193 38.23 60.28 1.16
C SER A 193 39.04 59.38 2.09
N ALA A 194 38.46 58.26 2.51
CA ALA A 194 39.09 57.24 3.35
C ALA A 194 38.83 55.85 2.79
N LEU A 195 39.75 54.93 3.09
CA LEU A 195 39.59 53.50 2.92
C LEU A 195 39.43 52.89 4.31
N VAL A 196 38.39 52.09 4.52
CA VAL A 196 38.12 51.41 5.79
C VAL A 196 38.04 49.92 5.49
N VAL A 197 38.94 49.14 6.08
CA VAL A 197 38.92 47.67 6.01
C VAL A 197 38.21 47.16 7.24
N PHE A 198 37.20 46.31 7.03
CA PHE A 198 36.44 45.66 8.10
C PHE A 198 36.98 44.27 8.37
N LYS A 199 36.69 43.71 9.55
CA LYS A 199 37.11 42.35 9.91
C LYS A 199 36.42 41.27 9.10
N THR A 200 35.19 41.52 8.64
CA THR A 200 34.42 40.58 7.84
C THR A 200 33.76 41.27 6.66
N VAL A 201 33.54 40.50 5.57
CA VAL A 201 32.79 40.97 4.40
C VAL A 201 31.33 41.32 4.78
N VAL A 202 30.77 40.63 5.77
CA VAL A 202 29.41 40.85 6.28
C VAL A 202 29.29 42.22 6.96
N ASP A 203 30.29 42.60 7.74
CA ASP A 203 30.38 43.92 8.38
C ASP A 203 30.40 45.05 7.34
N ALA A 204 31.25 44.92 6.31
CA ALA A 204 31.31 45.86 5.21
C ALA A 204 29.98 45.95 4.44
N TYR A 205 29.36 44.80 4.15
CA TYR A 205 28.05 44.76 3.49
C TYR A 205 26.95 45.43 4.32
N GLY A 206 26.95 45.23 5.63
CA GLY A 206 26.00 45.85 6.55
C GLY A 206 26.04 47.38 6.51
N ILE A 207 27.23 47.98 6.34
CA ILE A 207 27.39 49.42 6.15
C ILE A 207 26.77 49.88 4.84
N ILE A 208 26.99 49.15 3.74
CA ILE A 208 26.41 49.48 2.44
C ILE A 208 24.88 49.44 2.49
N MET A 209 24.29 48.43 3.14
CA MET A 209 22.83 48.30 3.25
C MET A 209 22.20 49.43 4.06
N LYS A 210 22.94 49.97 5.03
CA LYS A 210 22.47 51.03 5.92
C LYS A 210 22.83 52.44 5.44
N LYS A 211 23.58 52.58 4.34
CA LYS A 211 24.17 53.86 3.90
C LYS A 211 23.13 54.97 3.71
N ASP A 212 21.94 54.61 3.22
CA ASP A 212 20.86 55.56 2.90
C ASP A 212 19.89 55.79 4.07
N PHE A 213 19.97 54.97 5.12
CA PHE A 213 19.01 54.96 6.23
C PHE A 213 19.63 55.40 7.57
N HIS A 214 20.93 55.22 7.75
CA HIS A 214 21.59 55.48 9.02
C HIS A 214 22.10 56.92 9.11
N PRO A 215 21.76 57.68 10.17
CA PRO A 215 22.04 59.13 10.26
C PRO A 215 23.53 59.49 10.26
N THR A 216 24.41 58.57 10.68
CA THR A 216 25.86 58.77 10.60
C THR A 216 26.43 58.50 9.21
N LEU A 217 25.76 57.65 8.41
CA LEU A 217 26.24 57.25 7.08
C LEU A 217 25.78 58.19 5.97
N THR A 218 24.64 58.87 6.16
CA THR A 218 24.12 59.88 5.21
C THR A 218 24.98 61.15 5.12
N GLN A 219 25.95 61.30 6.02
CA GLN A 219 26.93 62.39 6.00
C GLN A 219 28.00 62.20 4.92
N PHE A 220 28.19 60.96 4.45
CA PHE A 220 29.09 60.64 3.36
C PHE A 220 28.39 60.86 2.02
N GLU A 221 29.14 61.42 1.07
CA GLU A 221 28.66 61.64 -0.30
C GLU A 221 28.57 60.32 -1.07
N ASN A 222 29.46 59.37 -0.77
CA ASN A 222 29.53 58.10 -1.47
C ASN A 222 30.28 57.06 -0.61
N ILE A 223 29.70 55.86 -0.54
CA ILE A 223 30.26 54.68 0.14
C ILE A 223 30.17 53.53 -0.87
N ASP A 224 31.32 53.08 -1.37
CA ASP A 224 31.43 52.01 -2.37
C ASP A 224 32.52 51.00 -2.00
N TRP A 225 32.49 49.80 -2.57
CA TRP A 225 33.56 48.81 -2.44
C TRP A 225 34.90 49.33 -2.95
N ALA A 226 35.98 49.03 -2.24
CA ALA A 226 37.33 49.44 -2.60
C ALA A 226 37.78 48.88 -3.97
N ALA A 227 37.43 47.62 -4.23
CA ALA A 227 37.69 46.94 -5.50
C ALA A 227 36.81 47.46 -6.66
N GLY A 228 35.81 48.30 -6.37
CA GLY A 228 34.85 48.81 -7.36
C GLY A 228 33.84 47.76 -7.86
N LYS A 229 33.92 46.53 -7.38
CA LYS A 229 32.97 45.44 -7.64
C LYS A 229 32.47 44.89 -6.31
N VAL A 230 31.26 44.34 -6.32
CA VAL A 230 30.69 43.66 -5.16
C VAL A 230 31.44 42.33 -4.96
N PRO A 231 31.88 41.99 -3.75
CA PRO A 231 32.52 40.71 -3.49
C PRO A 231 31.61 39.52 -3.82
N ASN A 232 32.18 38.44 -4.38
CA ASN A 232 31.43 37.26 -4.79
C ASN A 232 30.60 36.64 -3.64
N LEU A 233 31.12 36.69 -2.42
CA LEU A 233 30.44 36.22 -1.22
C LEU A 233 29.13 37.00 -0.97
N VAL A 234 29.15 38.32 -1.17
CA VAL A 234 27.98 39.19 -1.00
C VAL A 234 26.91 38.89 -2.06
N GLU A 235 27.31 38.69 -3.32
CA GLU A 235 26.37 38.30 -4.37
C GLU A 235 25.69 36.96 -4.07
N ARG A 236 26.43 35.99 -3.52
CA ARG A 236 25.87 34.69 -3.12
C ARG A 236 24.87 34.84 -1.97
N MET A 237 25.19 35.68 -0.98
CA MET A 237 24.26 35.99 0.11
C MET A 237 22.95 36.60 -0.40
N GLN A 238 23.03 37.55 -1.33
CA GLN A 238 21.86 38.16 -1.97
C GLN A 238 21.02 37.12 -2.73
N ARG A 239 21.66 36.27 -3.57
CA ARG A 239 20.96 35.19 -4.28
C ARG A 239 20.29 34.21 -3.32
N ALA A 240 20.94 33.87 -2.21
CA ALA A 240 20.39 32.97 -1.19
C ALA A 240 19.17 33.59 -0.48
N GLU A 241 19.20 34.88 -0.16
CA GLU A 241 18.05 35.59 0.40
C GLU A 241 16.88 35.69 -0.58
N GLU A 242 17.15 35.96 -1.86
CA GLU A 242 16.14 35.96 -2.91
C GLU A 242 15.50 34.58 -3.09
N MET A 243 16.30 33.51 -3.12
CA MET A 243 15.78 32.13 -3.17
C MET A 243 14.92 31.80 -1.96
N LYS A 244 15.33 32.20 -0.74
CA LYS A 244 14.52 32.04 0.47
C LYS A 244 13.20 32.80 0.38
N LYS A 245 13.23 34.03 -0.16
CA LYS A 245 12.01 34.84 -0.37
C LYS A 245 11.08 34.20 -1.40
N GLN A 246 11.62 33.66 -2.49
CA GLN A 246 10.87 32.95 -3.52
C GLN A 246 10.26 31.64 -2.97
N ALA A 247 11.04 30.85 -2.22
CA ALA A 247 10.56 29.62 -1.59
C ALA A 247 9.45 29.90 -0.58
N ARG A 248 9.60 30.95 0.24
CA ARG A 248 8.54 31.41 1.16
C ARG A 248 7.28 31.82 0.40
N ALA A 249 7.41 32.59 -0.68
CA ALA A 249 6.26 32.99 -1.50
C ALA A 249 5.57 31.80 -2.18
N ALA A 250 6.33 30.82 -2.67
CA ALA A 250 5.80 29.59 -3.27
C ALA A 250 5.02 28.74 -2.26
N TYR A 251 5.52 28.61 -1.03
CA TYR A 251 4.84 27.89 0.05
C TYR A 251 3.48 28.51 0.42
N PHE A 252 3.36 29.84 0.40
CA PHE A 252 2.07 30.50 0.65
C PHE A 252 1.09 30.36 -0.53
N ASN A 253 1.58 30.27 -1.77
CA ASN A 253 0.73 30.10 -2.96
C ASN A 253 0.17 28.67 -3.13
N THR A 254 0.82 27.64 -2.60
CA THR A 254 0.32 26.25 -2.72
C THR A 254 -0.84 25.94 -1.79
N ASN A 255 -0.96 26.65 -0.66
CA ASN A 255 -2.08 26.47 0.28
C ASN A 255 -3.42 27.05 -0.23
N ASP A 256 -3.39 27.96 -1.20
CA ASP A 256 -4.61 28.53 -1.80
C ASP A 256 -5.19 27.65 -2.92
N ARG A 257 -4.43 26.63 -3.38
CA ARG A 257 -4.84 25.74 -4.47
C ARG A 257 -5.55 24.46 -4.02
N GLN A 258 -5.68 24.22 -2.71
CA GLN A 258 -6.35 23.03 -2.17
C GLN A 258 -7.82 23.22 -1.77
N THR A 259 -8.42 24.40 -1.98
CA THR A 259 -9.83 24.65 -1.61
C THR A 259 -10.82 24.63 -2.77
N THR A 260 -10.39 24.36 -4.01
CA THR A 260 -11.31 24.38 -5.18
C THR A 260 -11.28 23.15 -6.09
N ALA A 261 -10.52 22.10 -5.77
CA ALA A 261 -10.56 20.86 -6.53
C ALA A 261 -11.59 19.89 -5.94
N SER A 262 -12.75 19.81 -6.59
CA SER A 262 -13.75 18.76 -6.45
C SER A 262 -13.14 17.37 -6.62
N GLY A 263 -12.85 16.71 -5.51
CA GLY A 263 -12.43 15.30 -5.49
C GLY A 263 -12.88 14.68 -4.19
N LYS A 264 -13.95 13.90 -4.23
CA LYS A 264 -14.43 13.12 -3.08
C LYS A 264 -13.29 12.23 -2.57
N PRO A 265 -13.06 12.11 -1.25
CA PRO A 265 -12.07 11.17 -0.73
C PRO A 265 -12.53 9.72 -1.00
N LEU A 266 -11.64 8.93 -1.59
CA LEU A 266 -11.76 7.48 -1.80
C LEU A 266 -11.50 6.73 -0.47
N PHE A 267 -12.33 6.98 0.54
CA PHE A 267 -12.44 6.11 1.71
C PHE A 267 -13.91 6.05 2.12
N ALA A 268 -14.68 5.21 1.42
CA ALA A 268 -15.98 4.76 1.89
C ALA A 268 -16.11 3.29 1.50
N THR A 269 -15.78 2.41 2.43
CA THR A 269 -16.17 1.01 2.38
C THR A 269 -17.69 0.90 2.53
N SER A 270 -18.21 -0.17 1.94
CA SER A 270 -19.60 -0.55 1.69
C SER A 270 -20.64 -0.41 2.83
N SER A 271 -21.84 -0.02 2.41
CA SER A 271 -23.17 -0.59 2.73
C SER A 271 -23.62 -0.82 4.20
N SER A 272 -24.72 -0.12 4.52
CA SER A 272 -25.88 -0.55 5.32
C SER A 272 -25.77 -0.72 6.84
N HIS A 273 -26.14 0.33 7.59
CA HIS A 273 -27.29 0.39 8.52
C HIS A 273 -27.17 1.66 9.38
N SER A 274 -28.09 2.60 9.16
CA SER A 274 -28.25 3.83 9.93
C SER A 274 -29.05 3.56 11.20
N PHE A 275 -28.45 3.67 12.39
CA PHE A 275 -29.12 4.05 13.65
C PHE A 275 -28.07 4.24 14.75
N PHE A 276 -27.48 5.43 14.88
CA PHE A 276 -27.04 6.02 16.17
C PHE A 276 -26.61 7.47 15.90
N LYS A 277 -27.28 8.43 16.56
CA LYS A 277 -26.83 9.83 16.63
C LYS A 277 -25.97 9.99 17.88
N PRO A 278 -24.70 10.42 17.80
CA PRO A 278 -24.02 10.97 18.95
C PRO A 278 -24.08 12.49 18.91
N SER A 279 -24.90 13.07 19.77
CA SER A 279 -24.74 14.44 20.25
C SER A 279 -23.48 14.53 21.13
N ASN A 280 -22.75 15.63 20.99
CA ASN A 280 -21.66 16.13 21.85
C ASN A 280 -20.35 15.34 21.92
N ILE A 281 -19.34 15.76 21.13
CA ILE A 281 -17.92 15.79 21.55
C ILE A 281 -17.28 17.09 21.02
N PRO A 282 -16.51 17.84 21.83
CA PRO A 282 -16.14 19.22 21.54
C PRO A 282 -14.96 19.36 20.57
N SER A 283 -15.00 20.44 19.80
CA SER A 283 -13.96 20.86 18.85
C SER A 283 -12.62 21.13 19.53
N GLY A 284 -11.65 20.24 19.32
CA GLY A 284 -10.23 20.48 19.60
C GLY A 284 -9.55 21.14 18.41
N LYS A 285 -8.88 22.28 18.67
CA LYS A 285 -8.21 23.16 17.71
C LYS A 285 -7.05 22.45 16.99
N LYS A 286 -6.84 22.83 15.73
CA LYS A 286 -5.62 22.58 14.95
C LYS A 286 -4.44 23.36 15.56
N SER A 287 -3.28 22.71 15.72
CA SER A 287 -1.99 23.39 15.82
C SER A 287 -0.87 22.56 15.20
N SER A 288 -0.28 23.15 14.16
CA SER A 288 1.14 23.14 13.79
C SER A 288 1.95 21.84 13.84
N SER A 289 2.34 21.41 12.64
CA SER A 289 3.63 20.79 12.28
C SER A 289 4.73 20.82 13.36
N SER A 290 5.09 19.64 13.87
CA SER A 290 6.39 19.39 14.48
C SER A 290 7.03 18.18 13.81
N ILE A 291 8.30 18.35 13.48
CA ILE A 291 9.15 17.56 12.60
C ILE A 291 9.64 16.22 13.20
N PHE A 292 8.74 15.46 13.83
CA PHE A 292 9.03 14.12 14.36
C PHE A 292 7.78 13.22 14.27
N ASP A 293 7.42 12.81 13.06
CA ASP A 293 6.46 11.71 12.85
C ASP A 293 7.21 10.38 12.99
N TYR A 294 7.35 9.90 14.22
CA TYR A 294 7.32 8.46 14.46
C TYR A 294 5.86 8.10 14.68
N ASP A 295 5.28 7.34 13.74
CA ASP A 295 3.90 6.85 13.83
C ASP A 295 3.65 6.25 15.22
N TYR A 296 2.59 6.69 15.89
CA TYR A 296 2.21 6.25 17.25
C TYR A 296 2.14 4.71 17.36
N GLU A 297 1.82 4.04 16.26
CA GLU A 297 1.80 2.59 16.09
C GLU A 297 3.21 1.99 16.15
N SER A 298 4.21 2.63 15.55
CA SER A 298 5.62 2.19 15.59
C SER A 298 6.21 2.25 17.00
N ILE A 299 5.91 3.32 17.76
CA ILE A 299 6.33 3.47 19.15
C ILE A 299 5.67 2.41 20.04
N THR A 300 4.39 2.12 19.79
CA THR A 300 3.63 1.11 20.55
C THR A 300 4.17 -0.30 20.30
N LEU A 301 4.44 -0.65 19.03
CA LEU A 301 5.03 -1.94 18.66
C LEU A 301 6.46 -2.11 19.19
N MET A 302 7.27 -1.04 19.18
CA MET A 302 8.60 -1.07 19.76
C MET A 302 8.56 -1.32 21.28
N LYS A 303 7.65 -0.66 21.99
CA LYS A 303 7.44 -0.86 23.43
C LYS A 303 6.96 -2.28 23.75
N MET A 304 6.06 -2.86 22.95
CA MET A 304 5.64 -4.26 23.11
C MET A 304 6.79 -5.24 22.92
N ARG A 305 7.61 -5.06 21.86
CA ARG A 305 8.78 -5.92 21.60
C ARG A 305 9.83 -5.85 22.71
N GLN A 306 9.95 -4.69 23.37
CA GLN A 306 10.87 -4.51 24.48
C GLN A 306 10.35 -5.21 25.75
N ALA A 307 9.06 -5.09 26.04
CA ALA A 307 8.42 -5.81 27.14
C ALA A 307 8.49 -7.34 26.97
N GLU A 308 8.34 -7.86 25.75
CA GLU A 308 8.51 -9.30 25.49
C GLU A 308 9.95 -9.78 25.72
N ARG A 309 10.95 -9.01 25.29
CA ARG A 309 12.36 -9.33 25.57
C ARG A 309 12.67 -9.33 27.05
N ASP A 310 12.20 -8.33 27.78
CA ASP A 310 12.42 -8.23 29.24
C ASP A 310 11.74 -9.38 29.97
N ARG A 311 10.54 -9.80 29.51
CA ARG A 311 9.84 -10.97 30.04
C ARG A 311 10.59 -12.27 29.76
N SER A 312 11.12 -12.45 28.56
CA SER A 312 11.94 -13.63 28.22
C SER A 312 13.24 -13.68 29.02
N LEU A 313 13.92 -12.54 29.20
CA LEU A 313 15.11 -12.46 30.05
C LEU A 313 14.78 -12.81 31.50
N TYR A 314 13.67 -12.30 32.03
CA TYR A 314 13.24 -12.61 33.38
C TYR A 314 12.97 -14.12 33.57
N LEU A 315 12.29 -14.76 32.61
CA LEU A 315 12.06 -16.22 32.65
C LEU A 315 13.36 -17.01 32.58
N GLN A 316 14.30 -16.58 31.72
CA GLN A 316 15.61 -17.21 31.60
C GLN A 316 16.43 -17.08 32.89
N THR A 317 16.34 -15.95 33.60
CA THR A 317 17.02 -15.78 34.90
C THR A 317 16.42 -16.64 36.00
N LEU A 318 15.12 -16.93 35.96
CA LEU A 318 14.47 -17.84 36.91
C LEU A 318 14.86 -19.30 36.65
N GLU A 319 15.03 -19.68 35.38
CA GLU A 319 15.42 -21.03 34.97
C GLU A 319 16.89 -21.34 35.30
N GLN A 320 17.76 -20.32 35.33
CA GLN A 320 19.16 -20.44 35.76
C GLN A 320 19.35 -20.42 37.29
N ALA A 321 18.32 -20.07 38.06
CA ALA A 321 18.36 -20.00 39.52
C ALA A 321 17.80 -21.27 40.21
N GLN A 322 17.41 -22.29 39.44
CA GLN A 322 17.02 -23.63 39.91
C GLN A 322 18.15 -24.64 39.74
#